data_AF-A0A378V2E1-F1
#
_entry.id   AF-A0A378V2E1-F1
#
_cell.length_a   1.000
_cell.length_b   1.000
_cell.length_c   1.000
_cell.angle_alpha   90.00
_cell.angle_beta   90.00
_cell.angle_gamma   90.00
#
_symmetry.space_group_name_H-M   'P 1'
#
loop_
_entity.id
_entity.type
_entity.pdbx_description
1 polymer ?
#
loop_
_entity_poly.entity_id
_entity_poly.type
_entity_poly.pdbx_seq_one_letter_code
_entity_poly.pdbx_strand_id
1 'polypeptide(L)'
;MVAAPLADAVPAPEVEYTYNVIVRRHFTFPGNDAIGCGYRLCDQVARGLTYRGVMAAVKSEVLPNDEQAANYVVSYAIGILCPAHITSIRQTASEN
;
A
#
# COMPACT_ATOMS: atom_id res chain seq x y z
N MET A 1 8.96 31.92 -30.32
CA MET A 1 8.77 31.46 -28.93
C MET A 1 9.22 30.02 -28.87
N VAL A 2 10.19 29.68 -28.02
CA VAL A 2 10.65 28.28 -27.86
C VAL A 2 9.75 27.64 -26.81
N ALA A 3 9.12 26.51 -27.15
CA ALA A 3 8.32 25.75 -26.19
C ALA A 3 9.23 25.15 -25.12
N ALA A 4 8.86 25.30 -23.85
CA ALA A 4 9.57 24.63 -22.77
C ALA A 4 9.41 23.11 -22.90
N PRO A 5 10.44 22.32 -22.57
CA PRO A 5 10.32 20.87 -22.56
C PRO A 5 9.23 20.43 -21.58
N LEU A 6 8.52 19.36 -21.94
CA LEU A 6 7.53 18.74 -21.07
C LEU A 6 8.27 18.14 -19.86
N ALA A 7 7.83 18.49 -18.65
CA ALA A 7 8.32 17.84 -17.45
C ALA A 7 7.73 16.44 -17.37
N ASP A 8 8.59 15.45 -17.15
CA ASP A 8 8.18 14.07 -16.86
C ASP A 8 8.41 13.80 -15.38
N ALA A 9 7.37 13.34 -14.69
CA ALA A 9 7.44 13.03 -13.27
C ALA A 9 7.96 11.62 -13.10
N VAL A 10 9.08 11.46 -12.38
CA VAL A 10 9.57 10.12 -12.00
C VAL A 10 8.75 9.62 -10.81
N PRO A 11 8.02 8.49 -10.94
CA PRO A 11 7.29 7.92 -9.82
C PRO A 11 8.25 7.48 -8.71
N ALA A 12 7.89 7.77 -7.46
CA ALA A 12 8.62 7.33 -6.27
C ALA A 12 7.66 6.66 -5.28
N PRO A 13 7.11 5.49 -5.63
CA PRO A 13 6.02 4.87 -4.87
C PRO A 13 6.41 4.54 -3.43
N GLU A 14 7.64 4.13 -3.17
CA GLU A 14 8.14 3.85 -1.82
C GLU A 14 8.21 5.12 -0.97
N VAL A 15 8.60 6.25 -1.58
CA VAL A 15 8.64 7.56 -0.92
C VAL A 15 7.24 8.01 -0.57
N GLU A 16 6.30 7.93 -1.51
CA GLU A 16 4.90 8.31 -1.29
C GLU A 16 4.25 7.43 -0.23
N TYR A 17 4.46 6.11 -0.28
CA TYR A 17 3.93 5.19 0.71
C TYR A 17 4.51 5.46 2.11
N THR A 18 5.84 5.59 2.22
CA THR A 18 6.52 5.87 3.49
C THR A 18 6.04 7.19 4.08
N TYR A 19 5.90 8.23 3.26
CA TYR A 19 5.33 9.50 3.68
C TYR A 19 3.94 9.32 4.27
N ASN A 20 3.06 8.56 3.60
CA ASN A 20 1.68 8.37 4.05
C ASN A 20 1.56 7.60 5.37
N VAL A 21 2.38 6.58 5.60
CA VAL A 21 2.23 5.71 6.79
C VAL A 21 3.12 6.12 7.96
N ILE A 22 4.35 6.57 7.70
CA ILE A 22 5.29 7.00 8.74
C ILE A 22 5.16 8.49 9.03
N VAL A 23 5.24 9.35 8.01
CA VAL A 23 5.33 10.80 8.23
C VAL A 23 3.97 11.41 8.54
N ARG A 24 2.94 11.05 7.78
CA ARG A 24 1.59 11.63 7.91
C ARG A 24 0.78 10.99 9.03
N ARG A 25 0.98 9.68 9.27
CA ARG A 25 0.18 8.90 10.22
C ARG A 25 0.93 8.38 11.43
N HIS A 26 2.26 8.45 11.43
CA HIS A 26 3.11 8.04 12.55
C HIS A 26 2.88 6.58 12.99
N PHE A 27 2.57 5.69 12.03
CA PHE A 27 2.42 4.28 12.32
C PHE A 27 3.77 3.65 12.63
N THR A 28 3.78 2.72 13.57
CA THR A 28 4.97 1.96 13.95
C THR A 28 4.95 0.60 13.30
N PHE A 29 6.04 0.26 12.62
CA PHE A 29 6.26 -1.03 11.99
C PHE A 29 7.38 -1.78 12.72
N PRO A 30 7.34 -3.13 12.78
CA PRO A 30 8.44 -3.91 13.34
C PRO A 30 9.74 -3.58 12.62
N GLY A 31 10.80 -3.29 13.38
CA GLY A 31 12.11 -2.93 12.81
C GLY A 31 12.14 -1.66 11.96
N ASN A 32 11.11 -0.80 12.05
CA ASN A 32 10.94 0.38 11.19
C ASN A 32 10.82 0.04 9.70
N ASP A 33 10.36 -1.17 9.38
CA ASP A 33 10.26 -1.70 8.02
C ASP A 33 8.87 -1.49 7.40
N ALA A 34 8.53 -0.24 7.09
CA ALA A 34 7.27 0.07 6.43
C ALA A 34 7.21 -0.50 5.00
N ILE A 35 8.29 -0.32 4.23
CA ILE A 35 8.36 -0.72 2.82
C ILE A 35 8.27 -2.25 2.69
N GLY A 36 9.03 -3.00 3.49
CA GLY A 36 8.95 -4.46 3.50
C GLY A 36 7.59 -4.95 3.97
N CYS A 37 6.94 -4.30 4.94
CA CYS A 37 5.54 -4.58 5.28
C CYS A 37 4.62 -4.38 4.05
N GLY A 38 4.77 -3.25 3.34
CA GLY A 38 3.98 -2.95 2.14
C GLY A 38 4.12 -4.01 1.04
N TYR A 39 5.35 -4.44 0.72
CA TYR A 39 5.56 -5.48 -0.28
C TYR A 39 5.10 -6.87 0.18
N ARG A 40 5.22 -7.22 1.47
CA ARG A 40 4.64 -8.46 2.01
C ARG A 40 3.12 -8.49 1.81
N LEU A 41 2.43 -7.35 1.95
CA LEU A 41 0.99 -7.26 1.68
C LEU A 41 0.67 -7.46 0.19
N CYS A 42 1.47 -6.86 -0.70
CA CYS A 42 1.35 -7.08 -2.14
C CYS A 42 1.49 -8.57 -2.50
N ASP A 43 2.48 -9.26 -1.93
CA ASP A 43 2.68 -10.71 -2.13
C ASP A 43 1.51 -11.54 -1.59
N GLN A 44 0.98 -11.20 -0.42
CA GLN A 44 -0.18 -11.88 0.16
C GLN A 44 -1.40 -11.77 -0.74
N VAL A 45 -1.68 -10.58 -1.26
CA VAL A 45 -2.77 -10.33 -2.20
C VAL A 45 -2.55 -11.08 -3.52
N ALA A 46 -1.33 -11.07 -4.06
CA ALA A 46 -0.98 -11.82 -5.27
C ALA A 46 -1.17 -13.34 -5.09
N ARG A 47 -1.00 -13.86 -3.87
CA ARG A 47 -1.26 -15.26 -3.50
C ARG A 47 -2.73 -15.57 -3.21
N GLY A 48 -3.62 -14.59 -3.31
CA GLY A 48 -5.05 -14.76 -3.10
C GLY A 48 -5.49 -14.78 -1.63
N LEU A 49 -4.72 -14.20 -0.70
CA LEU A 49 -5.20 -14.04 0.68
C LEU A 49 -6.47 -13.18 0.69
N THR A 50 -7.47 -13.64 1.43
CA THR A 50 -8.70 -12.85 1.64
C THR A 50 -8.40 -11.52 2.32
N TYR A 51 -9.19 -10.49 2.02
CA TYR A 51 -9.08 -9.18 2.66
C TYR A 51 -9.04 -9.25 4.19
N ARG A 52 -9.87 -10.13 4.78
CA ARG A 52 -9.87 -10.37 6.24
C ARG A 52 -8.53 -10.91 6.74
N GLY A 53 -7.89 -11.80 5.98
CA GLY A 53 -6.56 -12.33 6.30
C GLY A 53 -5.47 -11.27 6.22
N VAL A 54 -5.48 -10.44 5.17
CA VAL A 54 -4.55 -9.31 5.00
C VAL A 54 -4.70 -8.31 6.15
N MET A 55 -5.94 -7.96 6.49
CA MET A 55 -6.23 -7.07 7.63
C MET A 55 -5.74 -7.65 8.96
N ALA A 56 -5.93 -8.96 9.20
CA ALA A 56 -5.44 -9.61 10.39
C ALA A 56 -3.91 -9.61 10.49
N ALA A 57 -3.21 -9.82 9.36
CA ALA A 57 -1.75 -9.74 9.31
C ALA A 57 -1.25 -8.35 9.70
N VAL A 58 -1.82 -7.28 9.12
CA VAL A 58 -1.43 -5.90 9.47
C VAL A 58 -1.70 -5.58 10.94
N LYS A 59 -2.87 -5.95 11.46
CA LYS A 59 -3.22 -5.73 12.88
C LYS A 59 -2.29 -6.48 13.85
N SER A 60 -1.58 -7.51 13.40
CA SER A 60 -0.62 -8.24 14.23
C SER A 60 0.78 -7.59 14.30
N GLU A 61 1.11 -6.72 13.35
CA GLU A 61 2.46 -6.15 13.20
C GLU A 61 2.50 -4.63 13.40
N VAL A 62 1.48 -3.90 12.95
CA VAL A 62 1.48 -2.44 12.87
C VAL A 62 0.74 -1.80 14.04
N LEU A 63 1.31 -0.74 14.62
CA LEU A 63 0.66 0.06 15.66
C LEU A 63 0.33 1.47 15.17
N PRO A 64 -0.86 2.01 15.50
CA PRO A 64 -1.95 1.34 16.19
C PRO A 64 -2.59 0.23 15.33
N ASN A 65 -3.14 -0.79 15.99
CA ASN A 65 -3.67 -2.00 15.33
C ASN A 65 -5.19 -2.03 15.23
N ASP A 66 -5.83 -0.85 15.30
CA ASP A 66 -7.26 -0.74 15.05
C ASP A 66 -7.59 -0.93 13.56
N GLU A 67 -8.87 -1.07 13.26
CA GLU A 67 -9.34 -1.33 11.90
C GLU A 67 -9.09 -0.19 10.93
N GLN A 68 -9.15 1.06 11.39
CA GLN A 68 -8.91 2.21 10.53
C GLN A 68 -7.44 2.30 10.15
N ALA A 69 -6.54 2.07 11.10
CA ALA A 69 -5.11 2.04 10.85
C ALA A 69 -4.72 0.91 9.88
N ALA A 70 -5.22 -0.31 10.13
CA ALA A 70 -4.96 -1.44 9.23
C ALA A 70 -5.50 -1.19 7.81
N ASN A 71 -6.74 -0.68 7.70
CA ASN A 71 -7.34 -0.36 6.40
C ASN A 71 -6.54 0.71 5.65
N TYR A 72 -6.03 1.72 6.37
CA TYR A 72 -5.20 2.77 5.78
C TYR A 72 -3.90 2.19 5.20
N VAL A 73 -3.19 1.35 5.96
CA VAL A 73 -1.94 0.71 5.51
C VAL A 73 -2.19 -0.17 4.28
N VAL A 74 -3.19 -1.06 4.34
CA VAL A 74 -3.53 -1.97 3.24
C VAL A 74 -3.87 -1.20 1.97
N SER A 75 -4.71 -0.18 2.08
CA SER A 75 -5.16 0.61 0.93
C SER A 75 -4.00 1.32 0.23
N TYR A 76 -3.08 1.93 0.99
CA TYR A 76 -1.94 2.65 0.43
C TYR A 76 -0.84 1.70 -0.08
N ALA A 77 -0.60 0.58 0.59
CA ALA A 77 0.35 -0.43 0.12
C ALA A 77 -0.08 -0.97 -1.25
N ILE A 78 -1.33 -1.42 -1.37
CA ILE A 78 -1.87 -1.98 -2.62
C ILE A 78 -1.96 -0.89 -3.69
N GLY A 79 -2.47 0.30 -3.32
CA GLY A 79 -2.71 1.40 -4.24
C GLY A 79 -1.44 2.00 -4.86
N ILE A 80 -0.35 2.04 -4.10
CA ILE A 80 0.88 2.74 -4.49
C ILE A 80 2.00 1.78 -4.88
N LEU A 81 2.25 0.73 -4.11
CA LEU A 81 3.42 -0.13 -4.30
C LEU A 81 3.17 -1.23 -5.33
N CYS A 82 1.93 -1.70 -5.47
CA CYS A 82 1.60 -2.74 -6.43
C CYS A 82 0.37 -2.41 -7.28
N PRO A 83 0.40 -1.29 -8.03
CA PRO A 83 -0.71 -0.83 -8.84
C PRO A 83 -1.08 -1.81 -9.97
N ALA A 84 -0.15 -2.68 -10.38
CA ALA A 84 -0.43 -3.75 -11.33
C ALA A 84 -1.52 -4.72 -10.84
N HIS A 85 -1.68 -4.89 -9.52
CA HIS A 85 -2.75 -5.71 -8.94
C HIS A 85 -4.10 -4.99 -8.86
N ILE A 86 -4.15 -3.65 -9.00
CA ILE A 86 -5.42 -2.90 -8.97
C ILE A 86 -6.34 -3.33 -10.11
N THR A 87 -5.80 -3.59 -11.31
CA THR A 87 -6.60 -4.06 -12.45
C THR A 87 -7.22 -5.43 -12.17
N SER A 88 -6.47 -6.33 -11.51
CA SER A 88 -6.96 -7.66 -11.11
C SER A 88 -8.06 -7.56 -10.04
N ILE A 89 -7.90 -6.69 -9.04
CA ILE A 89 -8.91 -6.49 -7.98
C ILE A 89 -10.19 -5.87 -8.56
N ARG A 90 -10.07 -4.90 -9.49
CA ARG A 90 -11.23 -4.29 -10.16
C ARG A 90 -12.03 -5.30 -11.00
N GLN A 91 -11.35 -6.22 -11.68
CA GLN A 91 -12.03 -7.29 -12.43
C GLN A 91 -12.81 -8.22 -11.50
N THR A 92 -12.24 -8.62 -10.36
CA THR A 92 -12.92 -9.49 -9.39
C THR A 92 -14.10 -8.81 -8.66
N ALA A 93 -14.10 -7.47 -8.54
CA ALA A 93 -15.22 -6.72 -7.97
C ALA A 93 -16.43 -6.61 -8.93
N SER A 94 -16.29 -7.06 -10.18
CA SER A 94 -17.35 -7.06 -11.20
C SER A 94 -18.09 -8.41 -11.31
N GLU A 95 -17.66 -9.42 -10.55
CA GLU A 95 -18.17 -10.81 -10.60
C GLU A 95 -19.02 -11.20 -9.37
N ASN A 96 -19.57 -10.22 -8.65
CA ASN A 96 -20.56 -10.41 -7.58
C ASN A 96 -21.70 -9.40 -7.68
#